data_AF-A0A8H7FZ92-F1
#
_entry.id   AF-A0A8H7FZ92-F1
#
_cell.length_a   1.000
_cell.length_b   1.000
_cell.length_c   1.000
_cell.angle_alpha   90.00
_cell.angle_beta   90.00
_cell.angle_gamma   90.00
#
_symmetry.space_group_name_H-M   'P 1'
#
loop_
_entity.id
_entity.type
_entity.pdbx_description
1 polymer ?
#
loop_
_entity_poly.entity_id
_entity_poly.type
_entity_poly.pdbx_seq_one_letter_code
_entity_poly.pdbx_strand_id
1 'polypeptide(L)'
;MDAFYNIQSARTALEKLILERMTGKASGFQLSTYGAGLPPTISTLTTTSPSGMILMSQEESEEENSEVVLRVQGALCFADLPPIRSGLTGLGTENFSNAILGLANIAIFMGETMEKGDIESWQCDRYRTWQALDMANRFFVMQNSEGDMVSVPFVDGVDPDGVLVTVAGDKWVHTEENQVKYFRLNTQSDGTHK
;
A
#
# COMPACT_ATOMS: atom_id res chain seq x y z
N MET A 1 -6.40 12.57 -26.06
CA MET A 1 -6.94 12.82 -24.71
C MET A 1 -5.92 13.50 -23.76
N ASP A 2 -4.71 13.85 -24.23
CA ASP A 2 -3.62 14.40 -23.39
C ASP A 2 -3.39 15.91 -23.48
N ALA A 3 -4.06 16.58 -24.43
CA ALA A 3 -3.87 18.01 -24.65
C ALA A 3 -4.28 18.87 -23.44
N PHE A 4 -5.03 18.31 -22.49
CA PHE A 4 -5.59 19.02 -21.35
C PHE A 4 -4.85 18.78 -20.03
N TYR A 5 -3.94 17.81 -19.96
CA TYR A 5 -3.19 17.49 -18.74
C TYR A 5 -1.70 17.80 -18.91
N ASN A 6 -1.19 18.72 -18.09
CA ASN A 6 0.23 19.03 -18.05
C ASN A 6 1.00 17.94 -17.28
N ILE A 7 1.28 16.83 -17.97
CA ILE A 7 1.95 15.65 -17.42
C ILE A 7 3.33 16.00 -16.84
N GLN A 8 4.07 16.91 -17.49
CA GLN A 8 5.41 17.29 -17.02
C GLN A 8 5.34 18.07 -15.69
N SER A 9 4.35 18.95 -15.55
CA SER A 9 4.09 19.64 -14.28
C SER A 9 3.63 18.66 -13.21
N ALA A 10 2.73 17.72 -13.52
CA ALA A 10 2.27 16.69 -12.60
C ALA A 10 3.43 15.79 -12.13
N ARG A 11 4.31 15.36 -13.03
CA ARG A 11 5.54 14.60 -12.72
C ARG A 11 6.44 15.37 -11.76
N THR A 12 6.69 16.64 -12.05
CA THR A 12 7.57 17.49 -11.23
C THR A 12 6.98 17.69 -9.82
N ALA A 13 5.68 17.93 -9.74
CA ALA A 13 4.97 18.06 -8.46
C ALA A 13 4.99 16.75 -7.66
N LEU A 14 4.76 15.61 -8.34
CA LEU A 14 4.82 14.30 -7.72
C LEU A 14 6.21 13.98 -7.16
N GLU A 15 7.27 14.25 -7.93
CA GLU A 15 8.64 14.01 -7.47
C GLU A 15 8.99 14.85 -6.25
N LYS A 16 8.60 16.13 -6.25
CA LYS A 16 8.75 17.00 -5.08
C LYS A 16 8.02 16.43 -3.86
N LEU A 17 6.78 15.99 -4.02
CA LEU A 17 6.00 15.38 -2.94
C LEU A 17 6.63 14.09 -2.41
N ILE A 18 7.18 13.24 -3.28
CA ILE A 18 7.89 12.02 -2.85
C ILE A 18 9.09 12.40 -1.98
N LEU A 19 9.93 13.33 -2.43
CA LEU A 19 11.12 13.77 -1.69
C LEU A 19 10.78 14.40 -0.34
N GLU A 20 9.74 15.23 -0.28
CA GLU A 20 9.24 15.80 0.99
C GLU A 20 8.75 14.71 1.95
N ARG A 21 8.09 13.66 1.43
CA ARG A 21 7.57 12.55 2.25
C ARG A 21 8.63 11.56 2.68
N MET A 22 9.74 11.47 1.96
CA MET A 22 10.93 10.70 2.34
C MET A 22 11.73 11.36 3.46
N THR A 23 11.77 12.69 3.47
CA THR A 23 12.52 13.47 4.48
C THR A 23 11.69 13.83 5.71
N GLY A 24 10.36 13.67 5.64
CA GLY A 24 9.44 13.95 6.74
C GLY A 24 9.44 12.87 7.83
N LYS A 25 9.01 13.25 9.04
CA LYS A 25 8.87 12.37 10.23
C LYS A 25 7.70 11.37 10.16
N ALA A 26 7.23 11.03 8.97
CA ALA A 26 6.10 10.11 8.86
C ALA A 26 6.56 8.69 9.21
N SER A 27 5.77 7.99 10.02
CA SER A 27 6.04 6.60 10.40
C SER A 27 6.06 5.67 9.18
N GLY A 28 6.90 4.63 9.22
CA GLY A 28 7.02 3.61 8.17
C GLY A 28 8.16 3.86 7.17
N PHE A 29 8.54 2.80 6.47
CA PHE A 29 9.66 2.78 5.52
C PHE A 29 9.20 3.24 4.13
N GLN A 30 9.99 4.07 3.48
CA GLN A 30 9.70 4.43 2.09
C GLN A 30 10.11 3.27 1.16
N LEU A 31 9.15 2.74 0.41
CA LEU A 31 9.36 1.61 -0.50
C LEU A 31 10.46 1.85 -1.54
N SER A 32 10.63 3.10 -2.00
CA SER A 32 11.69 3.46 -2.95
C SER A 32 13.11 3.23 -2.41
N THR A 33 13.30 3.20 -1.10
CA THR A 33 14.62 2.93 -0.50
C THR A 33 15.05 1.48 -0.69
N TYR A 34 14.11 0.58 -0.99
CA TYR A 34 14.38 -0.85 -1.16
C TYR A 34 14.74 -1.17 -2.62
N GLY A 35 14.74 -0.18 -3.52
CA GLY A 35 15.05 -0.37 -4.94
C GLY A 35 16.47 -0.87 -5.21
N ALA A 36 17.42 -0.54 -4.34
CA ALA A 36 18.81 -1.03 -4.42
C ALA A 36 19.02 -2.40 -3.76
N GLY A 37 18.02 -2.92 -3.05
CA GLY A 37 18.08 -4.15 -2.26
C GLY A 37 17.42 -3.98 -0.89
N LEU A 38 17.18 -5.10 -0.21
CA LEU A 38 16.65 -5.10 1.16
C LEU A 38 17.78 -4.89 2.17
N PRO A 39 17.55 -4.08 3.23
CA PRO A 39 18.51 -3.99 4.32
C PRO A 39 18.58 -5.30 5.11
N PRO A 40 19.73 -5.62 5.74
CA PRO A 40 19.93 -6.87 6.47
C PRO A 40 19.07 -6.98 7.75
N THR A 41 18.47 -5.87 8.18
CA THR A 41 17.54 -5.80 9.32
C THR A 41 16.15 -6.34 8.99
N ILE A 42 15.87 -6.65 7.71
CA ILE A 42 14.58 -7.17 7.27
C ILE A 42 14.58 -8.70 7.33
N SER A 43 13.52 -9.25 7.90
CA SER A 43 13.24 -10.67 7.99
C SER A 43 11.78 -10.96 7.67
N THR A 44 11.40 -12.25 7.65
CA THR A 44 10.02 -12.68 7.44
C THR A 44 9.51 -13.49 8.62
N LEU A 45 8.22 -13.36 8.91
CA LEU A 45 7.49 -14.17 9.89
C LEU A 45 6.33 -14.87 9.19
N THR A 46 6.29 -16.21 9.23
CA THR A 46 5.16 -16.98 8.72
C THR A 46 4.06 -17.08 9.78
N THR A 47 2.84 -16.71 9.42
CA THR A 47 1.65 -16.85 10.25
C THR A 47 0.81 -18.03 9.78
N THR A 48 0.08 -18.68 10.67
CA THR A 48 -0.78 -19.83 10.35
C THR A 48 -2.27 -19.52 10.44
N SER A 49 -2.68 -18.37 11.00
CA SER A 49 -4.08 -17.95 11.14
C SER A 49 -4.21 -16.43 11.20
N PRO A 50 -4.44 -15.75 10.05
CA PRO A 50 -4.49 -16.31 8.70
C PRO A 50 -3.11 -16.82 8.23
N SER A 51 -3.11 -17.81 7.34
CA SER A 51 -1.87 -18.27 6.70
C SER A 51 -1.28 -17.15 5.86
N GLY A 52 -0.03 -16.77 6.12
CA GLY A 52 0.58 -15.64 5.47
C GLY A 52 2.05 -15.44 5.86
N MET A 53 2.65 -14.41 5.30
CA MET A 53 4.01 -14.02 5.60
C MET A 53 4.06 -12.51 5.80
N ILE A 54 4.67 -12.10 6.91
CA ILE A 54 4.78 -10.70 7.32
C ILE A 54 6.25 -10.30 7.22
N LEU A 55 6.51 -9.11 6.67
CA LEU A 55 7.85 -8.51 6.71
C LEU A 55 8.09 -7.89 8.08
N MET A 56 9.21 -8.25 8.70
CA MET A 56 9.61 -7.77 10.02
C MET A 56 10.90 -6.96 9.92
N SER A 57 11.02 -5.92 10.73
CA SER A 57 12.24 -5.14 10.90
C SER A 57 12.82 -5.36 12.30
N GLN A 58 14.14 -5.52 12.38
CA GLN A 58 14.90 -5.43 13.62
C GLN A 58 15.49 -4.02 13.74
N GLU A 59 14.96 -3.23 14.68
CA GLU A 59 15.64 -2.00 15.10
C GLU A 59 16.62 -2.31 16.23
N GLU A 60 17.86 -1.82 16.14
CA GLU A 60 18.92 -2.09 17.13
C GLU A 60 18.57 -1.63 18.56
N SER A 61 17.54 -0.79 18.72
CA SER A 61 17.10 -0.24 20.00
C SER A 61 15.83 -0.86 20.59
N GLU A 62 15.11 -1.69 19.84
CA GLU A 62 13.87 -2.34 20.30
C GLU A 62 14.10 -3.85 20.44
N GLU A 63 13.80 -4.42 21.61
CA GLU A 63 13.94 -5.87 21.86
C GLU A 63 12.92 -6.71 21.08
N GLU A 64 11.91 -6.07 20.48
CA GLU A 64 10.85 -6.72 19.71
C GLU A 64 10.94 -6.36 18.22
N ASN A 65 10.83 -7.39 17.36
CA ASN A 65 10.68 -7.20 15.93
C ASN A 65 9.33 -6.49 15.66
N SER A 66 9.34 -5.43 14.84
CA SER A 66 8.12 -4.74 14.43
C SER A 66 7.71 -5.09 13.00
N GLU A 67 6.42 -5.05 12.71
CA GLU A 67 5.91 -5.18 11.34
C GLU A 67 6.38 -4.01 10.45
N VAL A 68 6.79 -4.33 9.23
CA VAL A 68 7.28 -3.36 8.25
C VAL A 68 6.10 -2.73 7.51
N VAL A 69 5.81 -1.47 7.85
CA VAL A 69 4.83 -0.65 7.10
C VAL A 69 5.53 0.14 6.00
N LEU A 70 5.21 -0.16 4.74
CA LEU A 70 5.81 0.48 3.57
C LEU A 70 4.93 1.59 3.01
N ARG A 71 5.57 2.65 2.52
CA ARG A 71 4.90 3.82 1.95
C ARG A 71 5.38 4.07 0.52
N VAL A 72 4.42 4.42 -0.34
CA VAL A 72 4.64 4.81 -1.73
C VAL A 72 3.75 5.99 -2.07
N GLN A 73 4.21 6.88 -2.95
CA GLN A 73 3.39 7.97 -3.47
C GLN A 73 3.38 7.91 -4.99
N GLY A 74 2.23 8.23 -5.58
CA GLY A 74 2.03 8.26 -7.02
C GLY A 74 0.75 9.00 -7.37
N ALA A 75 0.46 9.08 -8.67
CA ALA A 75 -0.79 9.63 -9.19
C ALA A 75 -1.80 8.49 -9.42
N LEU A 76 -3.06 8.70 -9.02
CA LEU A 76 -4.13 7.76 -9.37
C LEU A 76 -4.35 7.78 -10.89
N CYS A 77 -4.25 6.62 -11.53
CA CYS A 77 -4.40 6.47 -12.97
C CYS A 77 -5.70 5.78 -13.40
N PHE A 78 -6.29 5.01 -12.49
CA PHE A 78 -7.67 4.52 -12.57
C PHE A 78 -8.19 4.25 -11.16
N ALA A 79 -9.51 4.27 -10.99
CA ALA A 79 -10.19 3.85 -9.78
C ALA A 79 -11.53 3.23 -10.21
N ASP A 80 -11.82 2.04 -9.71
CA ASP A 80 -13.14 1.43 -9.83
C ASP A 80 -13.98 1.71 -8.58
N LEU A 81 -15.29 1.45 -8.65
CA LEU A 81 -16.30 1.73 -7.61
C LEU A 81 -15.77 1.47 -6.18
N PRO A 82 -16.13 2.34 -5.21
CA PRO A 82 -15.22 2.73 -4.14
C PRO A 82 -15.07 1.68 -3.02
N PRO A 83 -13.84 1.19 -2.75
CA PRO A 83 -12.84 0.80 -3.73
C PRO A 83 -12.68 -0.72 -3.74
N ILE A 84 -12.89 -1.35 -4.90
CA ILE A 84 -12.44 -2.73 -5.14
C ILE A 84 -11.01 -2.73 -5.73
N ARG A 85 -10.67 -1.82 -6.66
CA ARG A 85 -9.32 -1.70 -7.26
C ARG A 85 -8.99 -0.25 -7.69
N SER A 86 -7.72 0.11 -7.61
CA SER A 86 -7.20 1.42 -8.04
C SER A 86 -5.76 1.31 -8.53
N GLY A 87 -5.39 2.12 -9.51
CA GLY A 87 -4.06 2.14 -10.09
C GLY A 87 -3.26 3.35 -9.64
N LEU A 88 -2.01 3.14 -9.24
CA LEU A 88 -1.06 4.19 -8.89
C LEU A 88 0.07 4.23 -9.92
N THR A 89 0.39 5.38 -10.51
CA THR A 89 1.53 5.53 -11.42
C THR A 89 2.48 6.63 -10.98
N GLY A 90 3.78 6.41 -11.20
CA GLY A 90 4.81 7.42 -10.99
C GLY A 90 4.93 8.45 -12.10
N LEU A 91 4.19 8.30 -13.21
CA LEU A 91 4.37 9.12 -14.42
C LEU A 91 5.81 9.13 -14.95
N GLY A 92 6.59 8.08 -14.66
CA GLY A 92 7.99 7.95 -15.05
C GLY A 92 8.99 8.66 -14.14
N THR A 93 8.65 8.91 -12.88
CA THR A 93 9.62 9.38 -11.88
C THR A 93 10.61 8.29 -11.46
N GLU A 94 11.82 8.72 -11.09
CA GLU A 94 12.88 7.81 -10.63
C GLU A 94 12.51 7.17 -9.30
N ASN A 95 12.03 7.96 -8.33
CA ASN A 95 11.65 7.42 -7.02
C ASN A 95 10.52 6.38 -7.10
N PHE A 96 9.54 6.57 -7.99
CA PHE A 96 8.51 5.54 -8.19
C PHE A 96 9.08 4.30 -8.86
N SER A 97 9.97 4.46 -9.83
CA SER A 97 10.67 3.33 -10.47
C SER A 97 11.46 2.52 -9.44
N ASN A 98 12.13 3.21 -8.50
CA ASN A 98 12.82 2.57 -7.37
C ASN A 98 11.84 1.87 -6.42
N ALA A 99 10.63 2.38 -6.24
CA ALA A 99 9.60 1.70 -5.45
C ALA A 99 9.11 0.40 -6.13
N ILE A 100 8.96 0.40 -7.46
CA ILE A 100 8.67 -0.81 -8.24
C ILE A 100 9.79 -1.85 -8.08
N LEU A 101 11.05 -1.41 -8.15
CA LEU A 101 12.20 -2.29 -7.89
C LEU A 101 12.21 -2.81 -6.45
N GLY A 102 11.83 -1.98 -5.47
CA GLY A 102 11.68 -2.37 -4.08
C GLY A 102 10.67 -3.50 -3.90
N LEU A 103 9.51 -3.42 -4.55
CA LEU A 103 8.52 -4.50 -4.53
C LEU A 103 9.04 -5.78 -5.20
N ALA A 104 9.78 -5.66 -6.30
CA ALA A 104 10.40 -6.83 -6.93
C ALA A 104 11.41 -7.50 -5.98
N ASN A 105 12.24 -6.71 -5.29
CA ASN A 105 13.21 -7.22 -4.32
C ASN A 105 12.52 -7.90 -3.12
N ILE A 106 11.43 -7.32 -2.62
CA ILE A 106 10.58 -7.94 -1.58
C ILE A 106 10.01 -9.27 -2.08
N ALA A 107 9.43 -9.30 -3.28
CA ALA A 107 8.83 -10.51 -3.84
C ALA A 107 9.86 -11.63 -4.02
N ILE A 108 11.07 -11.31 -4.48
CA ILE A 108 12.18 -12.25 -4.58
C ILE A 108 12.56 -12.79 -3.19
N PHE A 109 12.75 -11.91 -2.22
CA PHE A 109 13.13 -12.28 -0.86
C PHE A 109 12.09 -13.18 -0.18
N MET A 110 10.80 -12.85 -0.30
CA MET A 110 9.71 -13.70 0.19
C MET A 110 9.69 -15.04 -0.57
N GLY A 111 9.94 -15.02 -1.88
CA GLY A 111 10.11 -16.19 -2.76
C GLY A 111 11.17 -17.18 -2.31
N GLU A 112 12.30 -16.69 -1.80
CA GLU A 112 13.40 -17.53 -1.29
C GLU A 112 13.02 -18.29 -0.01
N THR A 113 12.04 -17.77 0.74
CA THR A 113 11.58 -18.38 2.00
C THR A 113 10.41 -19.36 1.84
N MET A 114 9.79 -19.43 0.64
CA MET A 114 8.64 -20.29 0.35
C MET A 114 9.02 -21.51 -0.50
N GLU A 115 8.19 -22.55 -0.49
CA GLU A 115 8.41 -23.69 -1.39
C GLU A 115 8.22 -23.28 -2.86
N LYS A 116 8.99 -23.93 -3.74
CA LYS A 116 9.00 -23.60 -5.17
C LYS A 116 7.63 -23.89 -5.79
N GLY A 117 6.87 -22.84 -6.09
CA GLY A 117 5.55 -22.91 -6.72
C GLY A 117 4.46 -22.13 -5.97
N ASP A 118 4.74 -21.66 -4.75
CA ASP A 118 3.74 -20.99 -3.91
C ASP A 118 3.59 -19.49 -4.18
N ILE A 119 4.52 -18.89 -4.93
CA ILE A 119 4.47 -17.46 -5.30
C ILE A 119 4.28 -17.32 -6.80
N GLU A 120 3.18 -16.66 -7.19
CA GLU A 120 3.00 -16.19 -8.56
C GLU A 120 4.07 -15.14 -8.89
N SER A 121 4.65 -15.23 -10.09
CA SER A 121 5.60 -14.22 -10.55
C SER A 121 4.90 -12.86 -10.62
N TRP A 122 5.29 -11.95 -9.72
CA TRP A 122 4.78 -10.59 -9.73
C TRP A 122 5.31 -9.82 -10.95
N GLN A 123 4.42 -9.10 -11.63
CA GLN A 123 4.77 -8.16 -12.69
C GLN A 123 4.10 -6.82 -12.43
N CYS A 124 4.83 -5.75 -12.67
CA CYS A 124 4.30 -4.39 -12.58
C CYS A 124 3.39 -4.10 -13.78
N ASP A 125 2.20 -3.55 -13.49
CA ASP A 125 1.27 -3.09 -14.51
C ASP A 125 1.78 -1.84 -15.25
N ARG A 126 1.09 -1.48 -16.32
CA ARG A 126 1.39 -0.28 -17.10
C ARG A 126 0.17 0.62 -17.23
N TYR A 127 0.37 1.89 -16.91
CA TYR A 127 -0.52 2.95 -17.34
C TYR A 127 0.11 3.68 -18.52
N ARG A 128 -0.41 3.40 -19.71
CA ARG A 128 0.16 3.89 -20.98
C ARG A 128 1.60 3.40 -21.15
N THR A 129 2.58 4.30 -21.08
CA THR A 129 4.01 3.99 -21.19
C THR A 129 4.71 3.90 -19.83
N TRP A 130 4.04 4.28 -18.74
CA TRP A 130 4.62 4.29 -17.39
C TRP A 130 4.23 3.04 -16.60
N GLN A 131 5.11 2.66 -15.69
CA GLN A 131 4.83 1.66 -14.67
C GLN A 131 3.67 2.09 -13.76
N ALA A 132 2.87 1.13 -13.33
CA ALA A 132 1.76 1.31 -12.43
C ALA A 132 1.67 0.16 -11.41
N LEU A 133 1.15 0.48 -10.23
CA LEU A 133 0.79 -0.47 -9.19
C LEU A 133 -0.72 -0.60 -9.16
N ASP A 134 -1.20 -1.83 -9.28
CA ASP A 134 -2.57 -2.15 -8.92
C ASP A 134 -2.66 -2.27 -7.39
N MET A 135 -3.63 -1.55 -6.82
CA MET A 135 -3.88 -1.47 -5.40
C MET A 135 -5.34 -1.84 -5.15
N ALA A 136 -5.55 -2.87 -4.34
CA ALA A 136 -6.87 -3.26 -3.87
C ALA A 136 -6.94 -3.08 -2.36
N ASN A 137 -8.03 -2.48 -1.87
CA ASN A 137 -8.31 -2.45 -0.45
C ASN A 137 -9.11 -3.71 -0.10
N ARG A 138 -8.72 -4.38 0.99
CA ARG A 138 -9.53 -5.46 1.56
C ARG A 138 -10.46 -4.86 2.59
N PHE A 139 -11.76 -4.85 2.28
CA PHE A 139 -12.80 -4.44 3.22
C PHE A 139 -12.99 -5.43 4.37
N PHE A 140 -12.55 -6.68 4.18
CA PHE A 140 -12.70 -7.74 5.15
C PHE A 140 -11.41 -8.51 5.34
N VAL A 141 -11.24 -9.02 6.55
CA VAL A 141 -10.35 -10.13 6.86
C VAL A 141 -11.17 -11.32 7.33
N MET A 142 -10.65 -12.53 7.15
CA MET A 142 -11.33 -13.73 7.64
C MET A 142 -11.26 -13.74 9.16
N GLN A 143 -12.39 -14.03 9.82
CA GLN A 143 -12.40 -14.21 11.28
C GLN A 143 -11.39 -15.30 11.66
N ASN A 144 -10.53 -15.02 12.63
CA ASN A 144 -9.62 -16.02 13.16
C ASN A 144 -10.40 -17.16 13.85
N SER A 145 -9.72 -18.26 14.13
CA SER A 145 -10.34 -19.43 14.77
C SER A 145 -10.84 -19.16 16.20
N GLU A 146 -10.30 -18.13 16.85
CA GLU A 146 -10.64 -17.74 18.23
C GLU A 146 -11.88 -16.85 18.29
N GLY A 147 -12.25 -16.23 17.16
CA GLY A 147 -13.47 -15.44 17.04
C GLY A 147 -13.41 -14.09 17.77
N ASP A 148 -12.24 -13.62 18.19
CA ASP A 148 -12.05 -12.44 19.03
C ASP A 148 -11.75 -11.15 18.25
N MET A 149 -11.60 -11.23 16.92
CA MET A 149 -11.47 -10.04 16.09
C MET A 149 -12.71 -9.15 16.21
N VAL A 150 -12.48 -7.88 16.53
CA VAL A 150 -13.54 -6.89 16.77
C VAL A 150 -13.95 -6.25 15.45
N SER A 151 -15.23 -6.45 15.09
CA SER A 151 -15.83 -5.79 13.94
C SER A 151 -16.11 -4.32 14.23
N VAL A 152 -15.63 -3.44 13.36
CA VAL A 152 -16.02 -2.02 13.34
C VAL A 152 -17.07 -1.81 12.24
N PRO A 153 -18.08 -0.94 12.45
CA PRO A 153 -19.06 -0.64 11.41
C PRO A 153 -18.43 0.05 10.19
N PHE A 154 -18.95 -0.23 9.00
CA PHE A 154 -18.67 0.59 7.82
C PHE A 154 -19.22 2.00 8.02
N VAL A 155 -18.50 2.99 7.49
CA VAL A 155 -19.03 4.36 7.39
C VAL A 155 -20.08 4.43 6.27
N ASP A 156 -21.11 5.27 6.43
CA ASP A 156 -22.18 5.46 5.44
C ASP A 156 -21.67 5.73 4.01
N GLY A 157 -20.53 6.41 3.87
CA GLY A 157 -19.93 6.67 2.55
C GLY A 157 -19.34 5.45 1.86
N VAL A 158 -19.17 4.34 2.58
CA VAL A 158 -18.58 3.07 2.10
C VAL A 158 -19.65 2.00 1.91
N ASP A 159 -20.63 1.90 2.82
CA ASP A 159 -21.73 0.93 2.73
C ASP A 159 -23.11 1.58 2.99
N PRO A 160 -23.56 2.51 2.12
CA PRO A 160 -24.79 3.27 2.36
C PRO A 160 -26.04 2.39 2.42
N ASP A 161 -26.03 1.25 1.71
CA ASP A 161 -27.16 0.34 1.58
C ASP A 161 -27.02 -0.93 2.45
N GLY A 162 -25.96 -1.04 3.25
CA GLY A 162 -25.71 -2.21 4.10
C GLY A 162 -25.39 -3.51 3.31
N VAL A 163 -24.94 -3.39 2.06
CA VAL A 163 -24.65 -4.55 1.21
C VAL A 163 -23.35 -5.22 1.67
N LEU A 164 -22.32 -4.44 2.01
CA LEU A 164 -21.04 -4.99 2.46
C LEU A 164 -21.20 -5.73 3.79
N VAL A 165 -21.91 -5.16 4.76
CA VAL A 165 -22.20 -5.85 6.03
C VAL A 165 -23.00 -7.13 5.81
N THR A 166 -23.93 -7.14 4.84
CA THR A 166 -24.72 -8.34 4.51
C THR A 166 -23.86 -9.43 3.86
N VAL A 167 -22.93 -9.06 2.97
CA VAL A 167 -22.04 -10.00 2.27
C VAL A 167 -20.99 -10.62 3.20
N ALA A 168 -20.54 -9.89 4.21
CA ALA A 168 -19.55 -10.37 5.18
C ALA A 168 -20.00 -11.65 5.89
N GLY A 169 -21.28 -11.69 6.29
CA GLY A 169 -21.83 -12.79 7.10
C GLY A 169 -20.99 -13.03 8.37
N ASP A 170 -20.90 -14.30 8.79
CA ASP A 170 -20.20 -14.68 10.04
C ASP A 170 -18.71 -15.01 9.85
N LYS A 171 -18.24 -15.06 8.60
CA LYS A 171 -16.87 -15.54 8.28
C LYS A 171 -15.86 -14.42 8.10
N TRP A 172 -16.34 -13.21 7.86
CA TRP A 172 -15.55 -12.07 7.46
C TRP A 172 -15.83 -10.91 8.41
N VAL A 173 -14.78 -10.22 8.83
CA VAL A 173 -14.85 -9.11 9.77
C VAL A 173 -14.22 -7.87 9.14
N HIS A 174 -14.85 -6.72 9.36
CA HIS A 174 -14.29 -5.41 9.03
C HIS A 174 -13.58 -4.90 10.28
N THR A 175 -12.25 -4.76 10.25
CA THR A 175 -11.48 -4.23 11.39
C THR A 175 -11.02 -2.80 11.13
N GLU A 176 -10.42 -2.14 12.14
CA GLU A 176 -9.84 -0.80 11.97
C GLU A 176 -8.81 -0.73 10.84
N GLU A 177 -8.09 -1.82 10.58
CA GLU A 177 -7.08 -1.94 9.51
C GLU A 177 -7.70 -1.97 8.12
N ASN A 178 -8.97 -2.39 8.01
CA ASN A 178 -9.70 -2.43 6.76
C ASN A 178 -10.37 -1.09 6.42
N GLN A 179 -10.31 -0.09 7.31
CA GLN A 179 -10.96 1.20 7.08
C GLN A 179 -10.24 2.01 5.99
N VAL A 180 -10.98 2.30 4.92
CA VAL A 180 -10.52 3.23 3.89
C VAL A 180 -10.72 4.66 4.37
N LYS A 181 -9.62 5.36 4.63
CA LYS A 181 -9.63 6.77 5.07
C LYS A 181 -9.34 7.70 3.90
N TYR A 182 -10.25 8.63 3.64
CA TYR A 182 -10.08 9.67 2.62
C TYR A 182 -9.58 10.95 3.27
N PHE A 183 -8.40 11.39 2.87
CA PHE A 183 -7.82 12.65 3.33
C PHE A 183 -7.80 13.66 2.19
N ARG A 184 -8.24 14.88 2.46
CA ARG A 184 -8.08 16.03 1.58
C ARG A 184 -7.04 16.95 2.18
N LEU A 185 -6.02 17.30 1.40
CA LEU A 185 -5.12 18.38 1.77
C LEU A 185 -5.89 19.70 1.72
N ASN A 186 -6.01 20.35 2.88
CA ASN A 186 -6.54 21.71 2.96
C ASN A 186 -5.37 22.69 2.89
N THR A 187 -5.22 23.36 1.76
CA THR A 187 -4.29 24.48 1.62
C THR A 187 -4.90 25.73 2.23
N GLN A 188 -4.18 26.35 3.17
CA GLN A 188 -4.54 27.69 3.64
C GLN A 188 -4.25 28.72 2.53
N SER A 189 -4.88 29.89 2.62
CA SER A 189 -4.73 30.99 1.65
C SER A 189 -3.30 31.52 1.50
N ASP A 190 -2.40 31.18 2.42
CA ASP A 190 -0.98 31.54 2.43
C ASP A 190 -0.06 30.46 1.82
N GLY A 191 -0.61 29.36 1.32
CA GLY A 191 0.15 28.25 0.72
C GLY A 191 0.75 27.28 1.74
N THR A 192 0.46 27.41 3.04
CA THR A 192 0.89 26.43 4.04
C THR A 192 -0.06 25.23 4.13
N HIS A 193 0.52 24.07 4.45
CA HIS A 193 -0.18 22.80 4.59
C HIS A 193 -0.54 22.53 6.05
N LYS A 194 -1.76 22.07 6.32
CA LYS A 194 -2.21 21.61 7.64
C LYS A 194 -2.42 20.10 7.63
#